data_AF-A0A8T0ELH3-F1
#
_entry.id   AF-A0A8T0ELH3-F1
#
_cell.length_a   1.000
_cell.length_b   1.000
_cell.length_c   1.000
_cell.angle_alpha   90.00
_cell.angle_beta   90.00
_cell.angle_gamma   90.00
#
_symmetry.space_group_name_H-M   'P 1'
#
loop_
_entity.id
_entity.type
_entity.pdbx_description
1 polymer ?
#
loop_
_entity_poly.entity_id
_entity_poly.type
_entity_poly.pdbx_seq_one_letter_code
_entity_poly.pdbx_strand_id
1 'polypeptide(L)'
;MLCYSEIFEINDRDEICMNYSTNAMNYLRSRLDKIRQERGGFSEHSYCLRVLFDLNCFVDQFNRKCSSLAKDTALQLIRKGGSLDDQCPVSIRLDILEFLDDLKVQTKQDIFVRQLLESER
;
A
#
# COMPACT_ATOMS: atom_id res chain seq x y z
N MET A 1 17.83 11.18 -8.82
CA MET A 1 16.59 10.94 -9.60
C MET A 1 16.68 9.74 -10.53
N LEU A 2 17.82 9.46 -11.18
CA LEU A 2 17.98 8.30 -12.09
C LEU A 2 17.46 6.96 -11.52
N CYS A 3 17.74 6.65 -10.26
CA CYS A 3 17.27 5.41 -9.64
C CYS A 3 15.73 5.29 -9.52
N TYR A 4 15.01 6.41 -9.33
CA TYR A 4 13.53 6.35 -9.31
C TYR A 4 13.00 5.99 -10.69
N SER A 5 13.53 6.64 -11.73
CA SER A 5 13.15 6.38 -13.12
C SER A 5 13.40 4.92 -13.51
N GLU A 6 14.54 4.35 -13.14
CA GLU A 6 14.85 2.93 -13.38
C GLU A 6 13.83 1.98 -12.71
N ILE A 7 13.40 2.31 -11.48
CA ILE A 7 12.38 1.50 -10.79
C ILE A 7 11.04 1.56 -11.50
N PHE A 8 10.65 2.74 -12.00
CA PHE A 8 9.43 2.86 -12.80
C PHE A 8 9.53 2.08 -14.11
N GLU A 9 10.64 2.20 -14.84
CA GLU A 9 10.85 1.46 -16.09
C GLU A 9 10.83 -0.06 -15.89
N ILE A 10 11.48 -0.56 -14.84
CA ILE A 10 11.45 -1.99 -14.49
C ILE A 10 10.05 -2.41 -14.09
N ASN A 11 9.36 -1.62 -13.26
CA ASN A 11 7.99 -1.93 -12.86
C ASN A 11 7.03 -1.97 -14.05
N ASP A 12 7.13 -1.02 -14.98
CA ASP A 12 6.26 -0.96 -16.16
C ASP A 12 6.50 -2.14 -17.11
N ARG A 13 7.74 -2.64 -17.16
CA ARG A 13 8.09 -3.81 -17.96
C ARG A 13 7.66 -5.13 -17.32
N ASP A 14 7.92 -5.28 -16.02
CA ASP A 14 7.85 -6.57 -15.32
C ASP A 14 6.62 -6.67 -14.40
N GLU A 15 5.80 -5.62 -14.34
CA GLU A 15 4.57 -5.51 -13.55
C GLU A 15 4.76 -5.86 -12.06
N ILE A 16 5.93 -5.54 -11.50
CA ILE A 16 6.35 -5.99 -10.16
C ILE A 16 5.33 -5.60 -9.10
N CYS A 17 4.93 -4.33 -9.06
CA CYS A 17 4.01 -3.84 -8.05
C CYS A 17 2.57 -4.26 -8.29
N MET A 18 2.15 -4.44 -9.56
CA MET A 18 0.84 -5.02 -9.85
C MET A 18 0.75 -6.47 -9.36
N ASN A 19 1.80 -7.26 -9.57
CA ASN A 19 1.89 -8.64 -9.09
C ASN A 19 1.92 -8.70 -7.56
N TYR A 20 2.70 -7.83 -6.92
CA TYR A 20 2.71 -7.67 -5.46
C TYR A 20 1.30 -7.40 -4.91
N SER A 21 0.63 -6.37 -5.42
CA SER A 21 -0.69 -5.96 -4.96
C SER A 21 -1.74 -7.04 -5.21
N THR A 22 -1.68 -7.72 -6.35
CA THR A 22 -2.57 -8.86 -6.65
C THR A 22 -2.39 -9.98 -5.63
N ASN A 23 -1.15 -10.33 -5.29
CA ASN A 23 -0.87 -11.37 -4.31
C ASN A 23 -1.31 -10.97 -2.89
N ALA A 24 -1.07 -9.72 -2.49
CA ALA A 24 -1.52 -9.19 -1.20
C ALA A 24 -3.05 -9.17 -1.10
N MET A 25 -3.75 -8.75 -2.17
CA MET A 25 -5.21 -8.79 -2.24
C MET A 25 -5.76 -10.23 -2.19
N ASN A 26 -5.13 -11.16 -2.91
CA ASN A 26 -5.51 -12.57 -2.88
C ASN A 26 -5.36 -13.17 -1.48
N TYR A 27 -4.31 -12.78 -0.74
CA TYR A 27 -4.11 -13.22 0.64
C TYR A 27 -5.26 -12.74 1.56
N LEU A 28 -5.70 -11.49 1.41
CA LEU A 28 -6.75 -10.91 2.24
C LEU A 28 -8.18 -11.23 1.77
N ARG A 29 -8.33 -11.96 0.65
CA ARG A 29 -9.61 -12.18 -0.02
C ARG A 29 -10.71 -12.69 0.91
N SER A 30 -10.41 -13.70 1.74
CA SER A 30 -11.40 -14.29 2.65
C SER A 30 -11.92 -13.28 3.69
N ARG A 31 -11.04 -12.42 4.23
CA ARG A 31 -11.45 -11.38 5.18
C ARG A 31 -12.24 -10.26 4.49
N LEU A 32 -11.82 -9.88 3.28
CA LEU A 32 -12.56 -8.89 2.48
C LEU A 32 -13.95 -9.39 2.10
N ASP A 33 -14.09 -10.66 1.73
CA ASP A 33 -15.39 -11.29 1.46
C ASP A 33 -16.29 -11.27 2.71
N LYS A 34 -15.72 -11.43 3.91
CA LYS A 34 -16.48 -11.30 5.17
C LYS A 34 -16.98 -9.87 5.39
N ILE A 35 -16.13 -8.86 5.20
CA ILE A 35 -16.56 -7.44 5.28
C ILE A 35 -17.67 -7.15 4.26
N ARG A 36 -17.57 -7.70 3.04
CA ARG A 36 -18.59 -7.57 2.01
C ARG A 36 -19.95 -8.09 2.51
N GLN A 37 -19.95 -9.27 3.11
CA GLN A 37 -21.16 -9.93 3.61
C GLN A 37 -21.76 -9.21 4.81
N GLU A 38 -20.93 -8.70 5.73
CA GLU A 38 -21.38 -8.14 7.00
C GLU A 38 -21.72 -6.64 6.93
N ARG A 39 -20.99 -5.88 6.11
CA ARG A 39 -20.99 -4.40 6.17
C ARG A 39 -21.23 -3.72 4.82
N GLY A 40 -21.20 -4.45 3.71
CA GLY A 40 -21.40 -3.89 2.36
C GLY A 40 -20.28 -2.98 1.82
N GLY A 41 -19.30 -2.56 2.65
CA GLY A 41 -18.21 -1.65 2.29
C GLY A 41 -17.05 -2.24 1.49
N PHE A 42 -17.26 -3.34 0.75
CA PHE A 42 -16.17 -4.08 0.07
C PHE A 42 -15.39 -3.24 -0.95
N SER A 43 -16.06 -2.34 -1.68
CA SER A 43 -15.43 -1.54 -2.72
C SER A 43 -14.41 -0.55 -2.13
N GLU A 44 -14.75 0.09 -1.01
CA GLU A 44 -13.88 1.08 -0.38
C GLU A 44 -12.65 0.41 0.24
N HIS A 45 -12.84 -0.72 0.93
CA HIS A 45 -11.74 -1.48 1.52
C HIS A 45 -10.79 -2.01 0.45
N SER A 46 -11.34 -2.63 -0.60
CA SER A 46 -10.52 -3.19 -1.68
C SER A 46 -9.77 -2.12 -2.47
N TYR A 47 -10.40 -0.97 -2.71
CA TYR A 47 -9.77 0.15 -3.40
C TYR A 47 -8.64 0.76 -2.55
N CYS A 48 -8.90 1.05 -1.27
CA CYS A 48 -7.89 1.57 -0.35
C CYS A 48 -6.67 0.63 -0.26
N LEU A 49 -6.91 -0.67 -0.02
CA LEU A 49 -5.82 -1.65 0.08
C LEU A 49 -4.99 -1.73 -1.20
N ARG A 50 -5.63 -1.72 -2.36
CA ARG A 50 -4.91 -1.77 -3.64
C ARG A 50 -3.96 -0.60 -3.81
N VAL A 51 -4.44 0.62 -3.53
CA VAL A 51 -3.62 1.84 -3.58
C VAL A 51 -2.45 1.73 -2.60
N LEU A 52 -2.72 1.32 -1.36
CA LEU A 52 -1.68 1.18 -0.34
C LEU A 52 -0.64 0.11 -0.70
N PHE A 53 -1.04 -1.00 -1.30
CA PHE A 53 -0.11 -2.05 -1.72
C PHE A 53 0.78 -1.61 -2.88
N ASP A 54 0.21 -0.92 -3.87
CA ASP A 54 0.98 -0.35 -4.97
C ASP A 54 2.03 0.64 -4.43
N LEU A 55 1.61 1.56 -3.56
CA LEU A 55 2.51 2.51 -2.92
C LEU A 55 3.58 1.82 -2.06
N ASN A 56 3.21 0.79 -1.29
CA ASN A 56 4.14 0.06 -0.44
C ASN A 56 5.22 -0.65 -1.27
N CYS A 57 4.83 -1.27 -2.39
CA CYS A 57 5.77 -1.89 -3.29
C CYS A 57 6.77 -0.89 -3.85
N PHE A 58 6.32 0.27 -4.35
CA PHE A 58 7.24 1.30 -4.85
C PHE A 58 8.19 1.78 -3.77
N VAL A 59 7.68 2.05 -2.56
CA VAL A 59 8.51 2.48 -1.42
C VAL A 59 9.54 1.41 -1.03
N ASP A 60 9.18 0.13 -1.04
CA ASP A 60 10.10 -0.98 -0.79
C ASP A 60 11.15 -1.10 -1.91
N GLN A 61 10.77 -0.95 -3.18
CA GLN A 61 11.74 -0.92 -4.30
C GLN A 61 12.73 0.24 -4.15
N PHE A 62 12.27 1.44 -3.79
CA PHE A 62 13.14 2.60 -3.53
C PHE A 62 14.09 2.33 -2.35
N ASN A 63 13.59 1.70 -1.29
CA ASN A 63 14.39 1.33 -0.11
C ASN A 63 15.50 0.33 -0.46
N ARG A 64 15.19 -0.68 -1.28
CA ARG A 64 16.12 -1.77 -1.63
C ARG A 64 17.13 -1.40 -2.70
N LYS A 65 16.71 -0.69 -3.74
CA LYS A 65 17.53 -0.45 -4.95
C LYS A 65 18.21 0.91 -4.97
N CYS A 66 17.66 1.90 -4.28
CA CYS A 66 18.26 3.24 -4.22
C CYS A 66 18.99 3.45 -2.89
N SER A 67 18.28 3.94 -1.88
CA SER A 67 18.80 4.20 -0.54
C SER A 67 17.66 4.37 0.45
N SER A 68 17.95 4.28 1.74
CA SER A 68 16.96 4.56 2.80
C SER A 68 16.39 5.99 2.72
N LEU A 69 17.21 6.97 2.33
CA LEU A 69 16.76 8.35 2.08
C LEU A 69 15.76 8.45 0.92
N ALA A 70 15.85 7.56 -0.07
CA ALA A 70 14.91 7.52 -1.19
C ALA A 70 13.52 7.06 -0.72
N LYS A 71 13.47 6.07 0.18
CA LYS A 71 12.22 5.64 0.83
C LYS A 71 11.56 6.79 1.58
N ASP A 72 12.31 7.55 2.39
CA ASP A 72 11.76 8.70 3.14
C ASP A 72 11.27 9.81 2.20
N THR A 73 12.02 10.09 1.14
CA THR A 73 11.62 11.08 0.12
C THR A 73 10.34 10.65 -0.60
N ALA A 74 10.21 9.37 -0.96
CA ALA A 74 9.00 8.85 -1.61
C ALA A 74 7.77 9.00 -0.71
N LEU A 75 7.89 8.65 0.57
CA LEU A 75 6.82 8.81 1.55
C LEU A 75 6.40 10.28 1.72
N GLN A 76 7.36 11.21 1.72
CA GLN A 76 7.06 12.64 1.75
C GLN A 76 6.33 13.12 0.49
N LEU A 77 6.74 12.63 -0.69
CA LEU A 77 6.05 12.95 -1.94
C LEU A 77 4.63 12.42 -1.95
N ILE A 78 4.40 11.19 -1.49
CA ILE A 78 3.06 10.61 -1.37
C ILE A 78 2.20 11.47 -0.45
N ARG A 79 2.71 11.86 0.73
CA ARG A 79 2.00 12.75 1.66
C ARG A 79 1.66 14.12 1.07
N LYS A 80 2.49 14.64 0.18
CA LYS A 80 2.30 15.96 -0.46
C LYS A 80 1.47 15.90 -1.75
N GLY A 81 1.48 14.76 -2.44
CA GLY A 81 0.88 14.57 -3.77
C GLY A 81 -0.64 14.47 -3.76
N GLY A 82 -1.25 14.17 -2.61
CA GLY A 82 -2.70 14.14 -2.44
C GLY A 82 -3.08 13.59 -1.08
N SER A 83 -4.31 13.89 -0.62
CA SER A 83 -4.86 13.22 0.56
C SER A 83 -5.24 11.78 0.20
N LEU A 84 -4.89 10.84 1.07
CA LEU A 84 -5.40 9.47 0.99
C LEU A 84 -6.87 9.37 1.42
N ASP A 85 -7.50 10.45 1.90
CA ASP A 85 -8.89 10.44 2.38
C ASP A 85 -9.88 9.94 1.34
N ASP A 86 -9.70 10.32 0.08
CA ASP A 86 -10.60 9.92 -1.00
C ASP A 86 -10.46 8.42 -1.32
N GLN A 87 -9.25 7.87 -1.21
CA GLN A 87 -9.00 6.45 -1.46
C GLN A 87 -9.20 5.58 -0.21
N CYS A 88 -8.97 6.14 0.98
CA CYS A 88 -8.90 5.50 2.28
C CYS A 88 -9.59 6.37 3.37
N PRO A 89 -10.93 6.49 3.32
CA PRO A 89 -11.68 7.32 4.24
C PRO A 89 -11.49 6.89 5.69
N VAL A 90 -11.57 7.85 6.61
CA VAL A 90 -11.34 7.63 8.05
C VAL A 90 -12.20 6.49 8.63
N SER A 91 -13.42 6.31 8.12
CA SER A 91 -14.36 5.26 8.53
C SER A 91 -13.81 3.84 8.40
N ILE A 92 -12.89 3.59 7.45
CA ILE A 92 -12.34 2.25 7.19
C ILE A 92 -10.89 2.09 7.67
N ARG A 93 -10.21 3.18 8.10
CA ARG A 93 -8.77 3.16 8.40
C ARG A 93 -8.36 2.13 9.46
N LEU A 94 -9.22 1.89 10.45
CA LEU A 94 -8.95 0.86 11.47
C LEU A 94 -8.91 -0.55 10.87
N ASP A 95 -9.93 -0.90 10.07
CA ASP A 95 -9.99 -2.19 9.37
C ASP A 95 -8.78 -2.34 8.42
N ILE A 96 -8.39 -1.26 7.73
CA ILE A 96 -7.22 -1.23 6.86
C ILE A 96 -5.92 -1.45 7.64
N LEU A 97 -5.72 -0.79 8.78
CA LEU A 97 -4.54 -0.97 9.61
C LEU A 97 -4.40 -2.43 10.07
N GLU A 98 -5.51 -3.07 10.47
CA GLU A 98 -5.50 -4.50 10.82
C GLU A 98 -5.11 -5.39 9.62
N PHE A 99 -5.56 -5.06 8.40
CA PHE A 99 -5.14 -5.78 7.20
C PHE A 99 -3.65 -5.64 6.89
N LEU A 100 -3.11 -4.45 7.08
CA LEU A 100 -1.68 -4.18 6.90
C LEU A 100 -0.83 -4.95 7.92
N ASP A 101 -1.27 -4.98 9.19
CA ASP A 101 -0.57 -5.70 10.25
C ASP A 101 -0.59 -7.23 10.03
N ASP A 102 -1.73 -7.79 9.61
CA ASP A 102 -1.81 -9.21 9.22
C ASP A 102 -0.87 -9.55 8.06
N LEU A 103 -0.87 -8.71 7.02
CA LEU A 103 0.02 -8.90 5.88
C LEU A 103 1.49 -8.83 6.30
N LYS A 104 1.85 -7.91 7.18
CA LYS A 104 3.21 -7.80 7.74
C LYS A 104 3.61 -9.07 8.47
N VAL A 105 2.74 -9.59 9.35
CA VAL A 105 3.01 -10.81 10.12
C VAL A 105 3.23 -12.01 9.20
N GLN A 106 2.39 -12.14 8.17
CA GLN A 106 2.45 -13.28 7.26
C GLN A 106 3.65 -13.22 6.31
N THR A 107 3.85 -12.07 5.67
CA THR A 107 4.87 -11.94 4.62
C THR A 107 6.26 -11.66 5.20
N LYS A 108 6.33 -11.23 6.46
CA LYS A 108 7.55 -10.72 7.11
C LYS A 108 8.19 -9.56 6.34
N GLN A 109 7.39 -8.84 5.56
CA GLN A 109 7.81 -7.68 4.79
C GLN A 109 7.43 -6.40 5.51
N ASP A 110 8.25 -5.37 5.32
CA ASP A 110 7.95 -4.05 5.86
C ASP A 110 6.77 -3.42 5.11
N ILE A 111 5.84 -2.86 5.89
CA ILE A 111 4.68 -2.11 5.40
C ILE A 111 4.90 -0.63 5.72
N PHE A 112 5.65 0.05 4.86
CA PHE A 112 6.06 1.44 5.04
C PHE A 112 4.89 2.43 4.96
N VAL A 113 3.85 2.10 4.20
CA VAL A 113 2.67 2.96 3.99
C VAL A 113 1.75 3.05 5.20
N ARG A 114 1.93 2.19 6.21
CA ARG A 114 1.13 2.21 7.44
C ARG A 114 1.13 3.59 8.11
N GLN A 115 2.29 4.25 8.14
CA GLN A 115 2.46 5.59 8.72
C GLN A 115 1.69 6.70 7.98
N LEU A 116 1.19 6.44 6.77
CA LEU A 116 0.40 7.40 6.00
C LEU A 116 -1.04 7.47 6.52
N LEU A 117 -1.53 6.40 7.16
CA LEU A 117 -2.88 6.36 7.74
C LEU A 117 -2.91 6.85 9.20
N GLU A 118 -1.75 6.89 9.86
CA GLU A 118 -1.61 7.33 11.25
C GLU A 118 -1.50 8.85 11.42
N SER A 119 -1.28 9.60 10.33
CA SER A 119 -0.83 11.00 10.38
C SER A 119 -1.94 12.06 10.43
N GLU A 120 -3.20 11.69 10.68
CA GLU A 120 -4.31 12.66 10.78
C GLU A 120 -5.11 12.47 12.07
N ARG A 121 -4.46 12.81 13.20
CA ARG A 121 -5.14 13.12 14.46
C ARG A 121 -5.00 14.60 14.77
#